data_AF-A0A485L7W6-F1
#
_entry.id   AF-A0A485L7W6-F1
#
_cell.length_a   1.000
_cell.length_b   1.000
_cell.length_c   1.000
_cell.angle_alpha   90.00
_cell.angle_beta   90.00
_cell.angle_gamma   90.00
#
_symmetry.space_group_name_H-M   'P 1'
#
loop_
_entity.id
_entity.type
_entity.pdbx_description
1 polymer ?
#
loop_
_entity_poly.entity_id
_entity_poly.type
_entity_poly.pdbx_seq_one_letter_code
_entity_poly.pdbx_strand_id
1 'polypeptide(L)'
;MYPTAIRSSCHGFSAACGKAGASIGSYGFSVWVNNPSFGYAGAWFTFSAISLATIVLTWFCMFDNNEGTEVMDNDFKKKLMDEDKDTRDSFAGVYDVPVLA
;
A
#
# COMPACT_ATOMS: atom_id res chain seq x y z
N MET A 1 3.95 -7.30 -6.33
CA MET A 1 5.17 -7.88 -5.73
C MET A 1 6.28 -6.84 -5.85
N TYR A 2 7.16 -6.71 -4.86
CA TYR A 2 8.12 -5.60 -4.75
C TYR A 2 9.57 -6.11 -4.72
N PRO A 3 10.54 -5.36 -5.27
CA PRO A 3 11.95 -5.69 -5.15
C PRO A 3 12.38 -5.79 -3.69
N THR A 4 13.30 -6.72 -3.39
CA THR A 4 13.71 -7.06 -2.02
C THR A 4 14.20 -5.84 -1.23
N ALA A 5 14.91 -4.92 -1.89
CA ALA A 5 15.46 -3.70 -1.27
C ALA A 5 14.38 -2.76 -0.69
N ILE A 6 13.16 -2.73 -1.26
CA ILE A 6 12.07 -1.84 -0.83
C ILE A 6 10.86 -2.60 -0.28
N ARG A 7 10.87 -3.93 -0.34
CA ARG A 7 9.75 -4.80 0.02
C ARG A 7 9.26 -4.56 1.45
N SER A 8 10.17 -4.37 2.40
CA SER A 8 9.82 -4.13 3.81
C SER A 8 9.00 -2.83 3.97
N SER A 9 9.49 -1.73 3.40
CA SER A 9 8.80 -0.44 3.42
C SER A 9 7.44 -0.48 2.72
N CYS A 10 7.34 -1.13 1.56
CA CYS A 10 6.08 -1.28 0.84
C CYS A 10 5.04 -2.08 1.63
N HIS A 11 5.43 -3.19 2.27
CA HIS A 11 4.53 -3.93 3.15
C HIS A 11 4.16 -3.14 4.42
N GLY A 12 5.11 -2.39 5.00
CA GLY A 12 4.87 -1.51 6.13
C GLY A 12 3.85 -0.42 5.82
N PHE A 13 3.98 0.25 4.67
CA PHE A 13 3.03 1.24 4.21
C PHE A 13 1.63 0.64 3.97
N SER A 14 1.56 -0.49 3.25
CA SER A 14 0.29 -1.19 3.03
C SER A 14 -0.40 -1.58 4.35
N ALA A 15 0.38 -2.01 5.36
CA ALA A 15 -0.16 -2.33 6.68
C ALA A 15 -0.66 -1.08 7.41
N ALA A 16 0.04 0.05 7.28
CA ALA A 16 -0.39 1.33 7.84
C ALA A 16 -1.71 1.81 7.22
N CYS A 17 -1.86 1.70 5.90
CA CYS A 17 -3.12 2.04 5.21
C CYS A 17 -4.30 1.22 5.74
N GLY A 18 -4.11 -0.08 5.98
CA GLY A 18 -5.16 -0.93 6.56
C GLY A 18 -5.59 -0.47 7.96
N LYS A 19 -4.63 -0.10 8.82
CA LYS A 19 -4.93 0.42 10.16
C LYS A 19 -5.60 1.80 10.12
N ALA A 20 -5.15 2.67 9.21
CA ALA A 20 -5.75 3.99 9.01
C ALA A 20 -7.19 3.89 8.48
N GLY A 21 -7.46 2.97 7.55
CA GLY A 21 -8.82 2.71 7.07
C GLY A 21 -9.75 2.23 8.18
N ALA A 22 -9.26 1.32 9.05
CA ALA A 22 -10.03 0.84 10.18
C ALA A 22 -10.35 1.95 11.21
N SER A 23 -9.40 2.85 11.48
CA SER A 23 -9.66 3.97 12.40
C SER A 23 -10.67 4.95 11.80
N ILE A 24 -10.48 5.38 10.55
CA ILE A 24 -11.40 6.29 9.85
C ILE A 24 -12.81 5.69 9.78
N GLY A 25 -12.92 4.40 9.44
CA GLY A 25 -14.20 3.70 9.41
C GLY A 25 -14.89 3.68 10.77
N SER A 26 -14.15 3.40 11.85
CA SER A 26 -14.70 3.33 13.20
C SER A 26 -15.22 4.68 13.70
N TYR A 27 -14.44 5.76 13.50
CA TYR A 27 -14.85 7.11 13.90
C TYR A 27 -15.95 7.65 13.00
N GLY A 28 -15.79 7.54 11.68
CA GLY A 28 -16.72 8.05 10.68
C GLY A 28 -18.09 7.38 10.77
N PHE A 29 -18.13 6.06 11.03
CA PHE A 29 -19.37 5.33 11.20
C PHE A 29 -20.20 5.86 12.37
N SER A 30 -19.56 6.14 13.50
CA SER A 30 -20.26 6.67 14.68
C SER A 30 -20.89 8.04 14.41
N VAL A 31 -20.25 8.90 13.63
CA VAL A 31 -20.79 10.22 13.29
C VAL A 31 -21.95 10.10 12.30
N TRP A 32 -21.83 9.22 11.31
CA TRP A 32 -22.85 9.06 10.27
C TRP A 32 -24.13 8.40 10.76
N VAL A 33 -24.02 7.38 11.63
CA VAL A 33 -25.19 6.65 12.13
C VAL A 33 -26.06 7.51 13.04
N ASN A 34 -25.45 8.47 13.75
CA ASN A 34 -26.15 9.41 14.62
C ASN A 34 -26.90 10.51 13.85
N ASN A 35 -26.71 10.61 12.53
CA ASN A 35 -27.41 11.58 11.70
C ASN A 35 -28.76 10.99 11.21
N PRO A 36 -29.92 11.56 11.60
CA PRO A 36 -31.24 10.95 11.37
C PRO A 36 -31.60 10.74 9.88
N SER A 37 -31.03 11.56 8.98
CA SER A 37 -31.28 11.46 7.54
C SER A 37 -30.48 10.35 6.86
N PHE A 38 -29.42 9.84 7.50
CA PHE A 38 -28.52 8.85 6.92
C PHE A 38 -28.69 7.49 7.60
N GLY A 39 -28.61 7.49 8.95
CA GLY A 39 -28.83 6.32 9.78
C GLY A 39 -27.93 5.12 9.43
N TYR A 40 -28.31 3.96 9.97
CA TYR A 40 -27.57 2.71 9.78
C TYR A 40 -27.66 2.18 8.34
N ALA A 41 -28.85 2.28 7.73
CA ALA A 41 -29.08 1.82 6.36
C ALA A 41 -28.21 2.60 5.36
N GLY A 42 -28.16 3.93 5.48
CA GLY A 42 -27.31 4.78 4.63
C GLY A 42 -25.84 4.39 4.74
N ALA A 43 -25.32 4.25 5.96
CA ALA A 43 -23.94 3.83 6.22
C ALA A 43 -23.61 2.49 5.54
N TRP A 44 -24.50 1.51 5.67
CA TRP A 44 -24.34 0.18 5.09
C TRP A 44 -24.26 0.22 3.56
N PHE A 45 -25.17 0.95 2.91
CA PHE A 45 -25.15 1.11 1.45
C PHE A 45 -23.90 1.82 0.95
N THR A 46 -23.39 2.81 1.68
CA THR A 46 -22.14 3.49 1.30
C THR A 46 -20.90 2.62 1.44
N PHE A 47 -20.75 1.85 2.52
CA PHE A 47 -19.62 0.92 2.62
C PHE A 47 -19.69 -0.16 1.54
N SER A 48 -20.89 -0.66 1.25
CA SER A 48 -21.13 -1.60 0.15
C SER A 48 -20.77 -1.00 -1.21
N ALA A 49 -21.20 0.23 -1.50
CA ALA A 49 -20.90 0.93 -2.74
C ALA A 49 -19.39 1.20 -2.91
N ILE A 50 -18.70 1.63 -1.84
CA ILE A 50 -17.24 1.82 -1.86
C ILE A 50 -16.55 0.48 -2.12
N SER A 51 -16.97 -0.60 -1.47
CA SER A 51 -16.40 -1.93 -1.69
C SER A 51 -16.57 -2.39 -3.14
N LEU A 52 -17.76 -2.25 -3.72
CA LEU A 52 -18.00 -2.58 -5.13
C LEU A 52 -17.17 -1.71 -6.08
N ALA A 53 -17.08 -0.40 -5.82
CA ALA A 53 -16.25 0.51 -6.61
C ALA A 53 -14.77 0.13 -6.56
N THR A 54 -14.26 -0.31 -5.39
CA THR A 54 -12.87 -0.77 -5.26
C THR A 54 -12.61 -2.05 -6.04
N ILE A 55 -13.58 -2.97 -6.14
CA ILE A 55 -13.44 -4.18 -6.97
C ILE A 55 -13.26 -3.81 -8.44
N VAL A 56 -14.08 -2.88 -8.95
CA VAL A 56 -13.98 -2.39 -10.33
C VAL A 56 -12.62 -1.72 -10.55
N LEU A 57 -12.18 -0.87 -9.62
CA LEU A 57 -10.85 -0.26 -9.68
C LEU A 57 -9.73 -1.28 -9.64
N THR A 58 -9.81 -2.31 -8.80
CA THR A 58 -8.80 -3.38 -8.76
C THR A 58 -8.71 -4.10 -10.11
N TRP A 59 -9.83 -4.37 -10.76
CA TRP A 59 -9.83 -5.04 -12.06
C TRP A 59 -9.18 -4.20 -13.17
N PHE A 60 -9.41 -2.89 -13.18
CA PHE A 60 -8.88 -2.00 -14.23
C PHE A 60 -7.49 -1.43 -13.95
N CYS A 61 -7.13 -1.25 -12.68
CA CYS A 61 -5.91 -0.54 -12.28
C CYS A 61 -4.86 -1.43 -11.64
N MET A 62 -5.18 -2.66 -11.25
CA MET A 62 -4.20 -3.60 -10.70
C MET A 62 -3.75 -4.57 -11.79
N PHE A 63 -2.74 -4.16 -12.55
CA PHE A 63 -2.12 -5.00 -13.56
C PHE A 63 -1.36 -6.15 -12.89
N ASP A 64 -1.53 -7.34 -13.44
CA ASP A 64 -0.81 -8.52 -12.97
C ASP A 64 0.68 -8.38 -13.31
N ASN A 65 1.54 -8.77 -12.37
CA ASN A 65 2.97 -8.90 -12.59
C ASN A 65 3.33 -10.38 -12.46
N ASN A 66 3.44 -11.04 -13.61
CA ASN A 66 3.72 -12.47 -13.72
C ASN A 66 5.24 -12.79 -13.75
N GLU A 67 6.10 -11.79 -13.52
CA GLU A 67 7.54 -12.00 -13.48
C GLU A 67 8.00 -12.46 -12.10
N GLY A 68 8.96 -13.39 -12.07
CA GLY A 68 9.55 -13.88 -10.83
C GLY A 68 10.32 -12.79 -10.07
N THR A 69 10.46 -12.97 -8.76
CA THR A 69 11.22 -12.06 -7.86
C THR A 69 12.60 -11.71 -8.37
N GLU A 70 13.28 -12.68 -8.98
CA GLU A 70 14.66 -12.53 -9.44
C GLU A 70 14.76 -11.54 -10.63
N VAL A 71 13.83 -11.63 -11.57
CA VAL A 71 13.79 -10.75 -12.75
C VAL A 71 13.55 -9.30 -12.32
N MET A 72 12.64 -9.11 -11.36
CA MET A 72 12.29 -7.81 -10.79
C MET A 72 13.43 -7.19 -9.98
N ASP A 73 14.14 -7.99 -9.18
CA ASP A 73 15.32 -7.52 -8.43
C ASP A 73 16.48 -7.15 -9.37
N ASN A 74 16.67 -7.90 -10.46
CA ASN A 74 17.68 -7.60 -11.46
C ASN A 74 17.35 -6.34 -12.28
N ASP A 75 16.09 -6.16 -12.69
CA ASP A 75 15.63 -4.93 -13.37
C ASP A 75 15.79 -3.71 -12.45
N PHE A 76 15.43 -3.85 -11.18
CA PHE A 76 15.62 -2.79 -10.19
C PHE A 76 17.10 -2.42 -10.02
N LYS A 77 17.99 -3.41 -9.87
CA LYS A 77 19.45 -3.17 -9.79
C LYS A 77 20.00 -2.51 -11.05
N LYS A 78 19.52 -2.91 -12.24
CA LYS A 78 19.94 -2.31 -13.51
C LYS A 78 19.54 -0.84 -13.58
N LYS A 79 18.30 -0.50 -13.20
CA LYS A 79 17.83 0.90 -13.11
C LYS A 79 18.61 1.69 -12.06
N LEU A 80 18.90 1.08 -10.92
CA LEU A 80 19.70 1.71 -9.86
C LEU A 80 21.14 2.05 -10.28
N MET A 81 21.72 1.27 -11.19
CA MET A 81 23.06 1.51 -11.73
C MET A 81 23.10 2.64 -12.76
N ASP A 82 21.96 2.95 -13.39
CA ASP A 82 21.79 4.01 -14.39
C ASP A 82 21.52 5.38 -13.74
N GLU A 83 21.14 5.38 -12.46
CA GLU A 83 20.85 6.59 -11.67
C GLU A 83 22.09 7.24 -11.05
N ASP A 84 21.91 8.46 -10.54
CA ASP A 84 22.98 9.24 -9.91
C ASP A 84 23.57 8.53 -8.67
N LYS A 85 24.84 8.84 -8.40
CA LYS A 85 25.59 8.27 -7.28
C LYS A 85 24.90 8.47 -5.93
N ASP A 86 24.29 9.63 -5.69
CA ASP A 86 23.57 9.91 -4.44
C ASP A 86 22.38 8.95 -4.25
N THR A 87 21.67 8.63 -5.34
CA THR A 87 20.54 7.70 -5.29
C THR A 87 21.04 6.29 -5.06
N ARG A 88 22.11 5.86 -5.72
CA ARG A 88 22.70 4.53 -5.53
C ARG A 88 23.22 4.33 -4.10
N ASP A 89 23.87 5.34 -3.53
CA ASP A 89 24.43 5.27 -2.18
C ASP A 89 23.34 5.23 -1.10
N SER A 90 22.17 5.83 -1.34
CA SER A 90 21.01 5.76 -0.44
C SER A 90 20.45 4.35 -0.23
N PHE A 91 20.58 3.47 -1.22
CA PHE A 91 20.20 2.05 -1.12
C PHE A 91 21.34 1.17 -0.62
N ALA A 92 22.60 1.57 -0.81
CA ALA A 92 23.77 0.87 -0.26
C ALA A 92 23.86 1.03 1.26
N GLY A 93 23.59 2.22 1.79
CA GLY A 93 23.64 2.51 3.23
C GLY A 93 22.62 1.77 4.10
N VAL A 94 21.60 1.13 3.50
CA VAL A 94 20.63 0.29 4.23
C VAL A 94 21.26 -1.00 4.76
N TYR A 95 22.38 -1.46 4.18
CA TYR A 95 23.10 -2.68 4.62
C TYR A 95 24.12 -2.44 5.74
N ASP A 96 24.51 -1.18 6.01
CA ASP A 96 25.56 -0.84 6.99
C ASP A 96 25.02 -0.45 8.37
N VAL A 97 23.72 -0.55 8.62
CA VAL A 97 23.15 -0.31 9.94
C VAL A 97 23.26 -1.60 10.78
N PRO A 98 24.10 -1.64 11.84
CA PRO A 98 24.17 -2.82 12.69
C PRO A 98 22.80 -3.05 13.35
N VAL A 99 22.27 -4.26 13.16
CA VAL A 99 21.07 -4.75 13.85
C VAL A 99 21.42 -4.85 15.34
N LEU A 100 21.14 -3.79 16.10
CA LEU A 100 21.11 -3.84 17.55
C LEU A 100 19.83 -4.57 17.96
N ALA A 101 20.03 -5.83 18.36
CA ALA A 101 19.04 -6.69 19.02
C ALA A 101 18.64 -6.13 20.40
#